data_AF-A0A348DB33-F1
#
_entry.id   AF-A0A348DB33-F1
#
_cell.length_a   1.000
_cell.length_b   1.000
_cell.length_c   1.000
_cell.angle_alpha   90.00
_cell.angle_beta   90.00
_cell.angle_gamma   90.00
#
_symmetry.space_group_name_H-M   'P 1'
#
loop_
_entity.id
_entity.type
_entity.pdbx_description
1 polymer ?
#
loop_
_entity_poly.entity_id
_entity_poly.type
_entity_poly.pdbx_seq_one_letter_code
_entity_poly.pdbx_strand_id
1 'polypeptide(L)'
;MKKSVLAGVVVCLLSGCVMANPAHEVSAREVHAKERSHKSDVEKVEQVAASGVPDRLHAIKLRGNDSGYFTVVIGNGYTLAMVKDEPAKITRKNENYYEVTNKAYVIGVYLDENGFSSASWNRHKGRDHGDFVLITD
;
A
#
# COMPACT_ATOMS: atom_id res chain seq x y z
N MET A 1 27.43 4.82 -53.45
CA MET A 1 28.85 4.76 -53.87
C MET A 1 29.63 3.87 -52.89
N LYS A 2 30.86 3.42 -53.21
CA LYS A 2 31.57 2.35 -52.48
C LYS A 2 32.26 2.81 -51.19
N LYS A 3 32.34 1.91 -50.19
CA LYS A 3 33.43 1.64 -49.21
C LYS A 3 32.97 0.43 -48.36
N SER A 4 33.60 -0.75 -48.43
CA SER A 4 34.84 -1.15 -47.72
C SER A 4 34.61 -1.19 -46.20
N VAL A 5 34.37 -2.35 -45.55
CA VAL A 5 35.24 -3.54 -45.36
C VAL A 5 36.52 -3.24 -44.58
N LEU A 6 36.61 -3.80 -43.38
CA LEU A 6 37.85 -4.33 -42.82
C LEU A 6 37.52 -5.49 -41.84
N ALA A 7 38.42 -6.45 -41.70
CA ALA A 7 38.28 -7.62 -40.82
C ALA A 7 39.22 -7.53 -39.61
N GLY A 8 38.93 -8.30 -38.56
CA GLY A 8 39.76 -8.36 -37.35
C GLY A 8 39.48 -9.62 -36.53
N VAL A 9 40.04 -10.75 -36.97
CA VAL A 9 40.04 -12.01 -36.18
C VAL A 9 41.30 -12.03 -35.32
N VAL A 10 41.15 -12.16 -34.01
CA VAL A 10 42.23 -12.56 -33.10
C VAL A 10 41.77 -13.77 -32.30
N VAL A 11 42.63 -14.79 -32.29
CA VAL A 11 42.37 -16.11 -31.71
C VAL A 11 42.80 -16.12 -30.24
N CYS A 12 41.92 -16.63 -29.37
CA CYS A 12 42.14 -17.70 -28.37
C CYS A 12 43.57 -17.85 -27.78
N LEU A 13 43.78 -18.01 -26.46
CA LEU A 13 43.37 -19.18 -25.66
C LEU A 13 43.50 -18.97 -24.13
N LEU A 14 42.67 -19.71 -23.37
CA LEU A 14 42.92 -20.41 -22.08
C LEU A 14 43.60 -19.73 -20.87
N SER A 15 42.94 -19.81 -19.71
CA SER A 15 43.50 -20.46 -18.49
C SER A 15 42.39 -20.80 -17.47
N GLY A 16 42.37 -22.03 -16.91
CA GLY A 16 41.51 -22.51 -15.79
C GLY A 16 39.99 -22.59 -16.06
N CYS A 17 39.22 -23.70 -16.02
CA CYS A 17 39.28 -25.00 -15.29
C CYS A 17 39.11 -24.86 -13.76
N VAL A 18 38.36 -25.68 -12.99
CA VAL A 18 37.42 -26.85 -13.14
C VAL A 18 36.92 -27.15 -11.69
N MET A 19 35.74 -27.63 -11.24
CA MET A 19 34.33 -27.93 -11.64
C MET A 19 33.51 -27.89 -10.30
N ALA A 20 32.21 -28.20 -10.08
CA ALA A 20 31.04 -28.81 -10.76
C ALA A 20 29.73 -28.14 -10.18
N ASN A 21 28.44 -28.38 -10.48
CA ASN A 21 27.63 -29.45 -11.11
C ASN A 21 27.35 -30.71 -10.23
N PRO A 22 26.16 -31.38 -10.28
CA PRO A 22 24.77 -30.94 -10.57
C PRO A 22 23.63 -31.55 -9.69
N ALA A 23 22.43 -30.93 -9.69
CA ALA A 23 21.08 -31.56 -9.54
C ALA A 23 19.99 -30.51 -9.90
N HIS A 24 19.09 -30.75 -10.86
CA HIS A 24 17.68 -31.22 -10.67
C HIS A 24 16.85 -30.44 -9.62
N GLU A 25 15.63 -29.94 -9.90
CA GLU A 25 14.75 -30.09 -11.08
C GLU A 25 13.80 -28.87 -11.25
N VAL A 26 13.05 -28.76 -12.37
CA VAL A 26 12.22 -27.59 -12.73
C VAL A 26 10.73 -27.93 -12.82
N SER A 27 9.88 -27.19 -12.10
CA SER A 27 8.45 -27.00 -12.43
C SER A 27 7.81 -25.89 -11.57
N ALA A 28 6.88 -25.02 -12.02
CA ALA A 28 6.61 -24.38 -13.33
C ALA A 28 5.48 -23.34 -13.12
N ARG A 29 5.35 -22.32 -14.00
CA ARG A 29 4.25 -21.30 -14.03
C ARG A 29 4.37 -20.28 -12.88
N GLU A 30 4.66 -18.98 -13.05
CA GLU A 30 4.36 -18.03 -14.15
C GLU A 30 2.84 -17.84 -14.36
N VAL A 31 2.28 -16.64 -14.41
CA VAL A 31 2.74 -15.43 -15.14
C VAL A 31 2.37 -14.08 -14.48
N HIS A 32 3.07 -13.02 -14.92
CA HIS A 32 2.58 -11.64 -15.02
C HIS A 32 2.37 -10.79 -13.73
N ALA A 33 3.42 -10.67 -12.91
CA ALA A 33 3.66 -9.43 -12.16
C ALA A 33 4.18 -8.33 -13.11
N LYS A 34 3.29 -7.64 -13.83
CA LYS A 34 3.68 -6.52 -14.72
C LYS A 34 3.91 -5.25 -13.90
N GLU A 35 5.17 -4.90 -13.70
CA GLU A 35 5.56 -3.64 -13.05
C GLU A 35 4.90 -2.43 -13.73
N ARG A 36 4.23 -1.59 -12.92
CA ARG A 36 4.14 -0.16 -13.18
C ARG A 36 4.80 0.57 -12.03
N SER A 37 6.07 0.91 -12.22
CA SER A 37 6.73 1.92 -11.40
C SER A 37 5.91 3.21 -11.46
N HIS A 38 5.30 3.57 -10.34
CA HIS A 38 4.88 4.93 -10.03
C HIS A 38 5.66 5.32 -8.79
N LYS A 39 6.88 5.82 -9.00
CA LYS A 39 7.72 6.41 -7.95
C LYS A 39 7.17 7.80 -7.59
N SER A 40 5.95 7.82 -7.06
CA SER A 40 5.44 8.94 -6.30
C SER A 40 6.23 8.99 -5.02
N ASP A 41 7.05 10.03 -4.84
CA ASP A 41 7.79 10.28 -3.60
C ASP A 41 6.83 10.77 -2.50
N VAL A 42 5.94 9.87 -2.08
CA VAL A 42 5.12 10.02 -0.87
C VAL A 42 6.09 9.93 0.29
N GLU A 43 6.29 11.06 0.97
CA GLU A 43 7.06 11.15 2.20
C GLU A 43 6.57 10.07 3.18
N LYS A 44 7.42 9.08 3.45
CA LYS A 44 7.10 7.95 4.33
C LYS A 44 7.08 8.45 5.78
N VAL A 45 5.95 9.05 6.19
CA VAL A 45 5.73 9.50 7.57
C VAL A 45 5.82 8.27 8.47
N GLU A 46 6.95 8.14 9.18
CA GLU A 46 7.29 6.94 9.95
C GLU A 46 6.56 6.95 11.29
N GLN A 47 5.28 6.57 11.27
CA GLN A 47 4.39 6.64 12.42
C GLN A 47 4.70 5.50 13.41
N VAL A 48 5.53 5.80 14.39
CA VAL A 48 5.83 4.90 15.51
C VAL A 48 4.57 4.67 16.34
N ALA A 49 4.21 3.39 16.53
CA ALA A 49 3.11 2.98 17.40
C ALA A 49 3.35 3.37 18.86
N ALA A 50 2.30 3.75 19.59
CA ALA A 50 2.39 3.99 21.02
C ALA A 50 2.74 2.67 21.75
N SER A 51 3.83 2.67 22.52
CA SER A 51 4.36 1.45 23.15
C SER A 51 3.42 0.90 24.24
N GLY A 52 3.31 -0.42 24.30
CA GLY A 52 2.67 -1.15 25.42
C GLY A 52 1.21 -1.59 25.21
N VAL A 53 0.47 -1.04 24.25
CA VAL A 53 -0.93 -1.43 23.97
C VAL A 53 -1.02 -2.15 22.62
N PRO A 54 -1.45 -3.43 22.56
CA PRO A 54 -1.67 -4.11 21.29
C PRO A 54 -2.73 -3.37 20.47
N ASP A 55 -2.45 -3.17 19.20
CA ASP A 55 -3.32 -2.38 18.34
C ASP A 55 -4.52 -3.22 17.86
N ARG A 56 -5.74 -2.68 18.03
CA ARG A 56 -7.00 -3.33 17.70
C ARG A 56 -7.55 -2.91 16.32
N LEU A 57 -6.86 -2.02 15.60
CA LEU A 57 -7.22 -1.64 14.24
C LEU A 57 -6.56 -2.59 13.21
N HIS A 58 -7.26 -3.68 12.92
CA HIS A 58 -6.98 -4.54 11.77
C HIS A 58 -7.31 -3.82 10.44
N ALA A 59 -6.92 -4.41 9.30
CA ALA A 59 -7.35 -3.91 8.00
C ALA A 59 -8.89 -3.89 7.91
N ILE A 60 -9.47 -2.72 7.57
CA ILE A 60 -10.91 -2.53 7.44
C ILE A 60 -11.26 -1.74 6.18
N LYS A 61 -12.47 -1.98 5.68
CA LYS A 61 -13.05 -1.35 4.50
C LYS A 61 -14.41 -0.78 4.89
N LEU A 62 -14.60 0.51 4.70
CA LEU A 62 -15.76 1.26 5.17
C LEU A 62 -16.48 1.91 3.98
N ARG A 63 -17.81 1.86 3.96
CA ARG A 63 -18.63 2.55 2.96
C ARG A 63 -19.46 3.64 3.62
N GLY A 64 -19.17 4.89 3.23
CA GLY A 64 -19.97 6.07 3.58
C GLY A 64 -20.88 6.47 2.44
N ASN A 65 -21.83 7.36 2.70
CA ASN A 65 -22.67 7.98 1.68
C ASN A 65 -22.68 9.50 1.87
N ASP A 66 -22.10 10.22 0.91
CA ASP A 66 -22.09 11.68 0.83
C ASP A 66 -23.07 12.07 -0.30
N SER A 67 -22.61 12.75 -1.35
CA SER A 67 -23.33 12.98 -2.60
C SER A 67 -23.35 11.71 -3.48
N GLY A 68 -23.50 10.54 -2.86
CA GLY A 68 -23.22 9.21 -3.40
C GLY A 68 -22.24 8.41 -2.53
N TYR A 69 -22.22 7.08 -2.73
CA TYR A 69 -21.38 6.16 -1.96
C TYR A 69 -19.89 6.42 -2.17
N PHE A 70 -19.10 6.19 -1.12
CA PHE A 70 -17.65 6.21 -1.20
C PHE A 70 -16.98 5.27 -0.20
N THR A 71 -15.76 4.86 -0.55
CA THR A 71 -14.98 3.89 0.23
C THR A 71 -13.86 4.59 1.01
N VAL A 72 -13.62 4.08 2.23
CA VAL A 72 -12.38 4.29 2.98
C VAL A 72 -11.75 2.92 3.22
N VAL A 73 -10.45 2.81 2.97
CA VAL A 73 -9.66 1.59 3.20
C VAL A 73 -8.57 1.91 4.20
N ILE A 74 -8.40 1.08 5.22
CA ILE A 74 -7.28 1.14 6.17
C ILE A 74 -6.53 -0.18 6.08
N GLY A 75 -5.22 -0.12 5.84
CA GLY A 75 -4.35 -1.28 5.72
C GLY A 75 -3.97 -1.87 7.09
N ASN A 76 -3.51 -3.13 7.07
CA ASN A 76 -3.00 -3.80 8.28
C ASN A 76 -1.86 -3.00 8.90
N GLY A 77 -1.89 -2.86 10.23
CA GLY A 77 -0.89 -2.07 10.94
C GLY A 77 -0.99 -0.56 10.70
N TYR A 78 -2.13 -0.06 10.18
CA TYR A 78 -2.51 1.37 10.17
C TYR A 78 -1.43 2.33 9.61
N THR A 79 -0.56 1.85 8.73
CA THR A 79 0.47 2.64 8.03
C THR A 79 0.00 3.23 6.70
N LEU A 80 -1.14 2.76 6.18
CA LEU A 80 -1.71 3.17 4.92
C LEU A 80 -3.22 3.33 5.06
N ALA A 81 -3.76 4.46 4.60
CA ALA A 81 -5.19 4.69 4.46
C ALA A 81 -5.49 5.34 3.11
N MET A 82 -6.67 5.06 2.56
CA MET A 82 -7.17 5.64 1.32
C MET A 82 -8.64 6.05 1.48
N VAL A 83 -9.02 7.18 0.87
CA VAL A 83 -10.36 7.77 0.94
C VAL A 83 -10.74 8.22 -0.48
N LYS A 84 -11.78 7.63 -1.08
CA LYS A 84 -12.11 7.81 -2.51
C LYS A 84 -10.91 7.54 -3.44
N ASP A 85 -10.20 6.44 -3.16
CA ASP A 85 -9.01 5.98 -3.89
C ASP A 85 -7.82 6.99 -3.92
N GLU A 86 -7.89 8.04 -3.09
CA GLU A 86 -6.78 8.96 -2.82
C GLU A 86 -6.09 8.63 -1.48
N PRO A 87 -4.76 8.73 -1.37
CA PRO A 87 -4.05 8.56 -0.11
C PRO A 87 -4.55 9.50 1.00
N ALA A 88 -4.65 8.98 2.22
CA ALA A 88 -5.07 9.72 3.40
C ALA A 88 -4.07 9.52 4.55
N LYS A 89 -3.88 10.57 5.36
CA LYS A 89 -3.09 10.49 6.59
C LYS A 89 -3.97 9.88 7.69
N ILE A 90 -3.63 8.69 8.13
CA ILE A 90 -4.14 8.11 9.39
C ILE A 90 -3.31 8.62 10.57
N THR A 91 -3.90 8.71 11.77
CA THR A 91 -3.20 9.09 13.00
C THR A 91 -3.97 8.53 14.20
N ARG A 92 -3.34 7.65 14.99
CA ARG A 92 -3.85 7.23 16.30
C ARG A 92 -3.86 8.43 17.24
N LYS A 93 -5.04 8.81 17.76
CA LYS A 93 -5.23 9.96 18.66
C LYS A 93 -5.28 9.55 20.13
N ASN A 94 -5.80 8.35 20.41
CA ASN A 94 -5.66 7.67 21.69
C ASN A 94 -5.79 6.15 21.46
N GLU A 95 -5.89 5.35 22.52
CA GLU A 95 -5.97 3.89 22.42
C GLU A 95 -7.20 3.36 21.65
N ASN A 96 -8.32 4.10 21.66
CA ASN A 96 -9.63 3.74 21.11
C ASN A 96 -10.07 4.62 19.93
N TYR A 97 -9.25 5.59 19.48
CA TYR A 97 -9.65 6.55 18.46
C TYR A 97 -8.52 6.88 17.47
N TYR A 98 -8.85 6.79 16.19
CA TYR A 98 -7.98 7.07 15.05
C TYR A 98 -8.67 8.10 14.16
N GLU A 99 -7.89 9.05 13.65
CA GLU A 99 -8.34 10.04 12.70
C GLU A 99 -7.72 9.75 11.33
N VAL A 100 -8.54 9.65 10.29
CA VAL A 100 -8.10 9.50 8.90
C VAL A 100 -8.50 10.76 8.14
N THR A 101 -7.52 11.47 7.59
CA THR A 101 -7.72 12.80 7.00
C THR A 101 -7.14 12.87 5.59
N ASN A 102 -7.93 13.34 4.63
CA ASN A 102 -7.47 13.68 3.27
C ASN A 102 -7.89 15.11 2.91
N LYS A 103 -7.68 15.56 1.67
CA LYS A 103 -7.99 16.94 1.25
C LYS A 103 -9.47 17.36 1.39
N ALA A 104 -10.39 16.43 1.59
CA ALA A 104 -11.83 16.65 1.61
C ALA A 104 -12.52 16.25 2.92
N TYR A 105 -12.02 15.22 3.62
CA TYR A 105 -12.69 14.63 4.79
C TYR A 105 -11.77 14.50 6.00
N VAL A 106 -12.36 14.71 7.18
CA VAL A 106 -11.88 14.15 8.46
C VAL A 106 -12.78 12.98 8.82
N ILE A 107 -12.18 11.81 9.05
CA ILE A 107 -12.88 10.57 9.38
C ILE A 107 -12.44 10.13 10.78
N GLY A 108 -13.41 9.96 11.67
CA GLY A 108 -13.18 9.36 12.99
C GLY A 108 -13.44 7.87 12.94
N VAL A 109 -12.51 7.06 13.44
CA VAL A 109 -12.67 5.60 13.60
C VAL A 109 -12.53 5.27 15.09
N TYR A 110 -13.57 4.68 15.65
CA TYR A 110 -13.69 4.34 17.06
C TYR A 110 -13.57 2.83 17.25
N LEU A 111 -12.79 2.44 18.25
CA LEU A 111 -12.60 1.05 18.66
C LEU A 111 -13.20 0.81 20.05
N ASP A 112 -13.61 -0.42 20.29
CA ASP A 112 -13.92 -0.93 21.64
C ASP A 112 -12.95 -2.07 22.00
N GLU A 113 -13.33 -2.93 22.95
CA GLU A 113 -12.54 -4.09 23.40
C GLU A 113 -12.39 -5.18 22.32
N ASN A 114 -13.34 -5.27 21.37
CA ASN A 114 -13.41 -6.30 20.33
C ASN A 114 -12.77 -5.88 19.00
N GLY A 115 -12.46 -4.59 18.80
CA GLY A 115 -11.93 -4.07 17.55
C GLY A 115 -12.71 -2.85 17.04
N PHE A 116 -13.02 -2.82 15.74
CA PHE A 116 -13.81 -1.75 15.12
C PHE A 116 -15.22 -1.69 15.73
N SER A 117 -15.59 -0.52 16.25
CA SER A 117 -16.88 -0.26 16.88
C SER A 117 -17.79 0.59 15.99
N SER A 118 -17.27 1.74 15.52
CA SER A 118 -17.98 2.64 14.61
C SER A 118 -17.02 3.59 13.88
N ALA A 119 -17.50 4.26 12.84
CA ALA A 119 -16.79 5.37 12.22
C ALA A 119 -17.74 6.38 11.59
N SER A 120 -17.32 7.65 11.53
CA SER A 120 -18.06 8.75 10.91
C SER A 120 -17.11 9.68 10.14
N TRP A 121 -17.67 10.47 9.22
CA TRP A 121 -16.96 11.46 8.42
C TRP A 121 -17.57 12.85 8.59
N ASN A 122 -16.74 13.86 8.44
CA ASN A 122 -17.11 15.26 8.27
C ASN A 122 -16.34 15.79 7.06
N ARG A 123 -16.96 16.60 6.19
CA ARG A 123 -16.20 17.37 5.19
C ARG A 123 -15.40 18.48 5.89
N HIS A 124 -14.20 18.77 5.36
CA HIS A 124 -13.39 19.92 5.79
C HIS A 124 -14.04 21.29 5.55
N LYS A 125 -15.10 21.36 4.73
CA LYS A 125 -15.84 22.57 4.37
C LYS A 125 -17.33 22.24 4.27
N GLY A 126 -18.18 23.17 4.71
CA GLY A 126 -19.63 22.97 4.76
C GLY A 126 -20.09 22.44 6.12
N ARG A 127 -21.18 21.67 6.13
CA ARG A 127 -21.72 20.99 7.32
C ARG A 127 -22.03 19.51 7.04
N ASP A 128 -21.53 18.98 5.92
CA ASP A 128 -21.86 17.64 5.46
C ASP A 128 -21.08 16.63 6.32
N HIS A 129 -21.82 15.75 6.98
CA HIS A 129 -21.30 14.69 7.83
C HIS A 129 -22.18 13.44 7.73
N GLY A 130 -21.69 12.31 8.22
CA GLY A 130 -22.46 11.07 8.30
C GLY A 130 -21.63 9.90 8.78
N ASP A 131 -22.25 8.74 8.85
CA ASP A 131 -21.63 7.52 9.38
C ASP A 131 -21.10 6.61 8.27
N PHE A 132 -20.25 5.67 8.66
CA PHE A 132 -19.78 4.56 7.82
C PHE A 132 -20.45 3.24 8.22
N VAL A 133 -20.66 2.40 7.22
CA VAL A 133 -20.95 0.98 7.42
C VAL A 133 -19.70 0.17 7.10
N LEU A 134 -19.30 -0.75 7.99
CA LEU A 134 -18.25 -1.73 7.70
C LEU A 134 -18.69 -2.63 6.55
N ILE A 135 -17.85 -2.83 5.55
CA ILE A 135 -18.10 -3.75 4.44
C ILE A 135 -17.03 -4.84 4.40
N THR A 136 -17.49 -6.09 4.55
CA THR A 136 -16.74 -7.29 4.18
C THR A 136 -16.94 -7.55 2.68
N ASP A 137 -15.86 -7.90 2.00
CA ASP A 137 -15.90 -8.41 0.61
C ASP A 137 -16.30 -9.89 0.56
#